data_AF-A0A2T3G6Y4-F1
#
_entry.id   AF-A0A2T3G6Y4-F1
#
_cell.length_a   1.000
_cell.length_b   1.000
_cell.length_c   1.000
_cell.angle_alpha   90.00
_cell.angle_beta   90.00
_cell.angle_gamma   90.00
#
_symmetry.space_group_name_H-M   'P 1'
#
loop_
_entity.id
_entity.type
_entity.pdbx_description
1 polymer ?
#
loop_
_entity_poly.entity_id
_entity_poly.type
_entity_poly.pdbx_seq_one_letter_code
_entity_poly.pdbx_strand_id
1 'polypeptide(L)'
;MSVERIGVSSVEKIINQMGMIFREQPVDDYGIDAQIEIVENKCATGKLIAVQIKSGNSYFKELTPNSIIYRGKRKHYDYWLNHSLPVIIVLYDPEKDKCYWNIVNKETAILSEQNWKIEISFSNLLENSKSSLIKIADRLTEYEKKFNTFLFAKPWMKQIIYGNRIVLNVEEWINKSSGRGTFKLKIIDKNGNDRQVVNSTFIGFGTKPYNQIFQELFPWAFITIDYNYYKDYDSIAMRDNDYEAAEYTYFDSVGAVFDMSEFKYIVPKDALPIKKWMCDPCNIRPYSIGGGEVAFYQLILELNDVAKAFLILDDFINETNFYTLLS
;
A
#
# COMPACT_ATOMS: atom_id res chain seq x y z
N MET A 1 -23.97 -12.43 14.96
CA MET A 1 -22.61 -11.90 14.66
C MET A 1 -21.64 -12.47 15.67
N SER A 2 -20.44 -12.88 15.26
CA SER A 2 -19.41 -13.35 16.19
C SER A 2 -18.87 -12.19 17.03
N VAL A 3 -18.40 -12.47 18.25
CA VAL A 3 -17.78 -11.48 19.15
C VAL A 3 -16.55 -10.82 18.51
N GLU A 4 -15.82 -11.58 17.69
CA GLU A 4 -14.70 -11.09 16.89
C GLU A 4 -15.12 -9.99 15.90
N ARG A 5 -16.20 -10.20 15.13
CA ARG A 5 -16.71 -9.18 14.21
C ARG A 5 -17.18 -7.92 14.93
N ILE A 6 -17.80 -8.08 16.09
CA ILE A 6 -18.23 -6.96 16.94
C ILE A 6 -17.01 -6.16 17.40
N GLY A 7 -15.94 -6.83 17.83
CA GLY A 7 -14.70 -6.16 18.23
C GLY A 7 -14.04 -5.39 17.09
N VAL A 8 -13.92 -5.96 15.90
CA VAL A 8 -13.39 -5.26 14.71
C VAL A 8 -14.21 -4.00 14.41
N SER A 9 -15.55 -4.12 14.42
CA SER A 9 -16.45 -3.00 14.14
C SER A 9 -16.39 -1.91 15.23
N SER A 10 -16.15 -2.30 16.48
CA SER A 10 -16.01 -1.37 17.61
C SER A 10 -14.70 -0.58 17.52
N VAL A 11 -13.61 -1.26 17.18
CA VAL A 11 -12.32 -0.60 16.92
C VAL A 11 -12.45 0.36 15.76
N GLU A 12 -13.01 -0.06 14.63
CA GLU A 12 -13.26 0.79 13.45
C GLU A 12 -14.01 2.06 13.83
N LYS A 13 -15.11 1.93 14.57
CA LYS A 13 -15.92 3.07 15.05
C LYS A 13 -15.07 4.06 15.85
N ILE A 14 -14.26 3.58 16.81
CA ILE A 14 -13.41 4.44 17.65
C ILE A 14 -12.37 5.17 16.79
N ILE A 15 -11.70 4.46 15.87
CA ILE A 15 -10.69 5.05 14.98
C ILE A 15 -11.30 6.15 14.09
N ASN A 16 -12.47 5.88 13.50
CA ASN A 16 -13.18 6.86 12.67
C ASN A 16 -13.63 8.08 13.48
N GLN A 17 -14.08 7.90 14.72
CA GLN A 17 -14.44 9.00 15.63
C GLN A 17 -13.23 9.87 16.00
N MET A 18 -12.02 9.30 16.05
CA MET A 18 -10.77 10.06 16.21
C MET A 18 -10.35 10.82 14.94
N GLY A 19 -11.08 10.64 13.83
CA GLY A 19 -10.79 11.25 12.53
C GLY A 19 -9.62 10.61 11.79
N MET A 20 -9.30 9.35 12.11
CA MET A 20 -8.29 8.54 11.42
C MET A 20 -8.97 7.54 10.47
N ILE A 21 -8.23 6.96 9.53
CA ILE A 21 -8.79 5.96 8.60
C ILE A 21 -8.50 4.56 9.14
N PHE A 22 -9.53 3.73 9.23
CA PHE A 22 -9.42 2.31 9.53
C PHE A 22 -9.48 1.48 8.24
N ARG A 23 -8.56 0.53 8.07
CA ARG A 23 -8.48 -0.36 6.90
C ARG A 23 -8.39 -1.81 7.34
N GLU A 24 -9.53 -2.51 7.32
CA GLU A 24 -9.58 -3.95 7.63
C GLU A 24 -8.73 -4.77 6.63
N GLN A 25 -8.03 -5.78 7.13
CA GLN A 25 -7.15 -6.65 6.32
C GLN A 25 -7.80 -8.01 6.08
N PRO A 26 -7.76 -8.54 4.84
CA PRO A 26 -8.49 -9.76 4.47
C PRO A 26 -7.77 -11.09 4.78
N VAL A 27 -6.74 -11.14 5.64
CA VAL A 27 -5.81 -12.29 5.72
C VAL A 27 -5.79 -12.97 7.10
N ASP A 28 -6.02 -14.28 7.14
CA ASP A 28 -6.21 -15.10 8.35
C ASP A 28 -4.94 -15.77 8.95
N ASP A 29 -3.75 -15.69 8.36
CA ASP A 29 -2.65 -16.59 8.77
C ASP A 29 -1.59 -16.01 9.74
N TYR A 30 -1.44 -14.68 9.85
CA TYR A 30 -0.36 -14.07 10.66
C TYR A 30 -0.80 -13.04 11.69
N GLY A 31 -2.10 -12.72 11.76
CA GLY A 31 -2.69 -11.98 12.89
C GLY A 31 -2.50 -10.47 12.86
N ILE A 32 -2.71 -9.82 11.72
CA ILE A 32 -3.01 -8.38 11.67
C ILE A 32 -4.40 -8.24 11.09
N ASP A 33 -5.32 -7.68 11.86
CA ASP A 33 -6.74 -7.60 11.47
C ASP A 33 -7.04 -6.30 10.74
N ALA A 34 -6.26 -5.24 11.02
CA ALA A 34 -6.48 -3.93 10.43
C ALA A 34 -5.23 -3.05 10.41
N GLN A 35 -5.35 -1.93 9.72
CA GLN A 35 -4.39 -0.83 9.73
C GLN A 35 -5.09 0.48 10.07
N ILE A 36 -4.40 1.36 10.79
CA ILE A 36 -4.82 2.73 11.09
C ILE A 36 -3.93 3.68 10.32
N GLU A 37 -4.52 4.62 9.57
CA GLU A 37 -3.80 5.70 8.91
C GLU A 37 -4.04 7.04 9.62
N ILE A 38 -2.94 7.73 9.92
CA ILE A 38 -3.01 9.07 10.51
C ILE A 38 -3.50 10.08 9.47
N VAL A 39 -4.42 10.95 9.89
CA VAL A 39 -4.94 12.05 9.09
C VAL A 39 -4.54 13.36 9.75
N GLU A 40 -3.90 14.24 8.98
CA GLU A 40 -3.51 15.59 9.39
C GLU A 40 -4.13 16.59 8.41
N ASN A 41 -4.73 17.67 8.92
CA ASN A 41 -5.38 18.70 8.09
C ASN A 41 -6.40 18.16 7.06
N LYS A 42 -7.13 17.10 7.41
CA LYS A 42 -8.07 16.36 6.54
C LYS A 42 -7.43 15.63 5.36
N CYS A 43 -6.11 15.49 5.33
CA CYS A 43 -5.37 14.70 4.36
C CYS A 43 -4.82 13.44 5.01
N ALA A 44 -4.97 12.31 4.32
CA ALA A 44 -4.35 11.05 4.72
C ALA A 44 -2.81 11.19 4.58
N THR A 45 -2.06 10.84 5.63
CA THR A 45 -0.61 11.12 5.70
C THR A 45 0.26 9.99 5.16
N GLY A 46 -0.30 8.81 4.89
CA GLY A 46 0.47 7.59 4.62
C GLY A 46 1.19 7.00 5.84
N LYS A 47 1.13 7.63 7.03
CA LYS A 47 1.70 7.08 8.26
C LYS A 47 0.72 6.04 8.83
N LEU A 48 1.15 4.78 8.85
CA LEU A 48 0.30 3.63 9.18
C LEU A 48 0.74 2.95 10.48
N ILE A 49 -0.24 2.33 11.16
CA ILE A 49 -0.05 1.47 12.33
C ILE A 49 -0.79 0.17 12.06
N ALA A 50 -0.15 -0.97 12.28
CA ALA A 50 -0.79 -2.28 12.18
C ALA A 50 -1.51 -2.62 13.49
N VAL A 51 -2.67 -3.26 13.39
CA VAL A 51 -3.54 -3.56 14.53
C VAL A 51 -3.88 -5.03 14.55
N GLN A 52 -3.60 -5.70 15.68
CA GLN A 52 -4.23 -6.97 16.03
C GLN A 52 -5.29 -6.71 17.08
N ILE A 53 -6.48 -7.23 16.84
CA ILE A 53 -7.69 -7.13 17.63
C ILE A 53 -8.02 -8.52 18.19
N LYS A 54 -8.06 -8.63 19.51
CA LYS A 54 -8.50 -9.84 20.22
C LYS A 54 -9.78 -9.51 20.99
N SER A 55 -10.83 -10.29 20.76
CA SER A 55 -12.18 -9.97 21.25
C SER A 55 -12.73 -11.08 22.11
N GLY A 56 -13.27 -10.72 23.28
CA GLY A 56 -14.00 -11.65 24.14
C GLY A 56 -13.44 -11.84 25.54
N ASN A 57 -14.30 -12.31 26.44
CA ASN A 57 -14.05 -12.40 27.88
C ASN A 57 -12.84 -13.26 28.26
N SER A 58 -12.44 -14.21 27.40
CA SER A 58 -11.26 -15.04 27.63
C SER A 58 -9.96 -14.23 27.78
N TYR A 59 -9.88 -13.06 27.14
CA TYR A 59 -8.71 -12.17 27.22
C TYR A 59 -8.66 -11.34 28.50
N PHE A 60 -9.73 -11.35 29.31
CA PHE A 60 -9.86 -10.57 30.54
C PHE A 60 -9.83 -11.45 31.80
N LYS A 61 -9.31 -12.68 31.70
CA LYS A 61 -9.23 -13.64 32.81
C LYS A 61 -8.06 -13.37 33.76
N GLU A 62 -6.96 -12.84 33.25
CA GLU A 62 -5.76 -12.56 34.04
C GLU A 62 -5.62 -11.04 34.21
N LEU A 63 -5.98 -10.56 35.40
CA LEU A 63 -6.01 -9.14 35.73
C LEU A 63 -5.06 -8.86 36.89
N THR A 64 -4.44 -7.69 36.86
CA THR A 64 -3.84 -7.06 38.05
C THR A 64 -4.80 -6.00 38.58
N PRO A 65 -4.50 -5.33 39.70
CA PRO A 65 -5.32 -4.20 40.17
C PRO A 65 -5.55 -3.10 39.11
N ASN A 66 -4.60 -2.91 38.19
CA ASN A 66 -4.60 -1.77 37.26
C ASN A 66 -4.53 -2.17 35.78
N SER A 67 -4.45 -3.45 35.44
CA SER A 67 -4.16 -3.89 34.07
C SER A 67 -4.70 -5.27 33.73
N ILE A 68 -4.69 -5.55 32.42
CA ILE A 68 -5.01 -6.83 31.80
C ILE A 68 -3.69 -7.46 31.34
N ILE A 69 -3.48 -8.74 31.63
CA ILE A 69 -2.33 -9.48 31.13
C ILE A 69 -2.74 -10.28 29.90
N TYR A 70 -2.28 -9.85 28.73
CA TYR A 70 -2.39 -10.65 27.52
C TYR A 70 -1.20 -11.61 27.40
N ARG A 71 -1.47 -12.85 27.00
CA ARG A 71 -0.45 -13.86 26.70
C ARG A 71 -0.56 -14.33 25.27
N GLY A 72 0.57 -14.43 24.59
CA GLY A 72 0.66 -14.92 23.22
C GLY A 72 1.81 -15.91 23.03
N LYS A 73 1.76 -16.66 21.93
CA LYS A 73 2.86 -17.54 21.52
C LYS A 73 4.03 -16.70 21.00
N ARG A 74 5.26 -17.17 21.22
CA ARG A 74 6.48 -16.45 20.81
C ARG A 74 6.50 -16.07 19.32
N LYS A 75 6.04 -16.98 18.44
CA LYS A 75 5.92 -16.73 16.99
C LYS A 75 5.13 -15.47 16.61
N HIS A 76 4.08 -15.12 17.37
CA HIS A 76 3.28 -13.92 17.09
C HIS A 76 4.01 -12.66 17.52
N TYR A 77 4.73 -12.72 18.64
CA TYR A 77 5.58 -11.61 19.06
C TYR A 77 6.69 -11.35 18.04
N ASP A 78 7.41 -12.39 17.60
CA ASP A 78 8.49 -12.20 16.64
C ASP A 78 7.95 -11.67 15.29
N TYR A 79 6.78 -12.14 14.86
CA TYR A 79 6.10 -11.59 13.68
C TYR A 79 5.69 -10.12 13.85
N TRP A 80 5.07 -9.75 14.98
CA TRP A 80 4.63 -8.37 15.23
C TRP A 80 5.79 -7.41 15.46
N LEU A 81 6.86 -7.86 16.13
CA LEU A 81 8.06 -7.05 16.38
C LEU A 81 8.79 -6.72 15.08
N ASN A 82 8.83 -7.66 14.13
CA ASN A 82 9.49 -7.51 12.84
C ASN A 82 8.53 -7.02 11.73
N HIS A 83 7.30 -6.66 12.09
CA HIS A 83 6.33 -6.14 11.13
C HIS A 83 6.81 -4.78 10.59
N SER A 84 6.57 -4.51 9.30
CA SER A 84 6.95 -3.25 8.64
C SER A 84 6.20 -2.02 9.16
N LEU A 85 5.30 -2.17 10.12
CA LEU A 85 4.59 -1.08 10.79
C LEU A 85 4.71 -1.30 12.28
N PRO A 86 4.69 -0.23 13.09
CA PRO A 86 4.44 -0.39 14.50
C PRO A 86 3.13 -1.16 14.70
N VAL A 87 3.18 -2.23 15.49
CA VAL A 87 2.01 -3.05 15.81
C VAL A 87 1.48 -2.65 17.17
N ILE A 88 0.17 -2.41 17.23
CA ILE A 88 -0.57 -2.35 18.49
C ILE A 88 -1.45 -3.59 18.63
N ILE A 89 -1.58 -4.07 19.87
CA ILE A 89 -2.61 -5.03 20.23
C ILE A 89 -3.78 -4.29 20.87
N VAL A 90 -5.00 -4.65 20.48
CA VAL A 90 -6.25 -4.13 21.02
C VAL A 90 -7.06 -5.29 21.57
N LEU A 91 -7.49 -5.19 22.83
CA LEU A 91 -8.42 -6.11 23.46
C LEU A 91 -9.80 -5.47 23.54
N TYR A 92 -10.80 -6.13 22.95
CA TYR A 92 -12.20 -5.72 23.06
C TYR A 92 -12.91 -6.50 24.17
N ASP A 93 -13.40 -5.77 25.19
CA ASP A 93 -14.23 -6.25 26.29
C ASP A 93 -15.71 -6.09 25.90
N PRO A 94 -16.42 -7.19 25.56
CA PRO A 94 -17.83 -7.12 25.15
C PRO A 94 -18.79 -6.87 26.32
N GLU A 95 -18.38 -7.07 27.58
CA GLU A 95 -19.24 -6.79 28.74
C GLU A 95 -19.27 -5.29 29.07
N LYS A 96 -18.11 -4.63 28.92
CA LYS A 96 -17.98 -3.20 29.18
C LYS A 96 -18.14 -2.33 27.94
N ASP A 97 -18.18 -2.95 26.76
CA ASP A 97 -18.09 -2.31 25.44
C ASP A 97 -16.89 -1.36 25.34
N LYS A 98 -15.70 -1.85 25.71
CA LYS A 98 -14.46 -1.05 25.76
C LYS A 98 -13.31 -1.72 25.01
N CYS A 99 -12.50 -0.88 24.36
CA CYS A 99 -11.25 -1.30 23.71
C CYS A 99 -10.04 -0.81 24.52
N TYR A 100 -9.21 -1.74 24.97
CA TYR A 100 -7.94 -1.48 25.66
C TYR A 100 -6.78 -1.78 24.72
N TRP A 101 -5.69 -1.01 24.76
CA TRP A 101 -4.60 -1.18 23.80
C TRP A 101 -3.21 -1.00 24.41
N ASN A 102 -2.21 -1.59 23.77
CA ASN A 102 -0.81 -1.25 24.01
C ASN A 102 0.04 -1.49 22.75
N ILE A 103 1.17 -0.79 22.63
CA ILE A 103 2.16 -1.04 21.57
C ILE A 103 2.92 -2.33 21.87
N VAL A 104 3.18 -3.14 20.84
CA VAL A 104 4.01 -4.34 20.95
C VAL A 104 5.44 -3.97 20.54
N ASN A 105 6.36 -3.94 21.50
CA ASN A 105 7.79 -3.73 21.27
C ASN A 105 8.63 -4.42 22.36
N LYS A 106 9.96 -4.25 22.31
CA LYS A 106 10.89 -4.84 23.28
C LYS A 106 10.73 -4.31 24.71
N GLU A 107 10.14 -3.12 24.88
CA GLU A 107 9.95 -2.45 26.18
C GLU A 107 8.66 -2.92 26.87
N THR A 108 7.62 -3.21 26.09
CA THR A 108 6.30 -3.60 26.60
C THR A 108 6.10 -5.12 26.69
N ALA A 109 6.87 -5.89 25.93
CA ALA A 109 6.78 -7.35 25.94
C ALA A 109 7.73 -7.99 26.96
N ILE A 110 7.20 -8.96 27.72
CA ILE A 110 7.98 -9.80 28.63
C ILE A 110 8.00 -11.22 28.06
N LEU A 111 9.20 -11.70 27.77
CA LEU A 111 9.43 -12.95 27.05
C LEU A 111 9.65 -14.13 28.01
N SER A 112 9.23 -15.31 27.57
CA SER A 112 9.57 -16.63 28.15
C SER A 112 9.96 -17.59 27.01
N GLU A 113 10.37 -18.82 27.32
CA GLU A 113 10.90 -19.75 26.30
C GLU A 113 9.95 -19.97 25.11
N GLN A 114 8.65 -20.21 25.36
CA GLN A 114 7.67 -20.52 24.30
C GLN A 114 6.59 -19.45 24.12
N ASN A 115 6.48 -18.53 25.08
CA ASN A 115 5.39 -17.56 25.16
C ASN A 115 5.92 -16.16 25.47
N TRP A 116 5.05 -15.17 25.36
CA TRP A 116 5.30 -13.83 25.83
C TRP A 116 4.03 -13.28 26.49
N LYS A 117 4.19 -12.22 27.26
CA LYS A 117 3.09 -11.47 27.83
C LYS A 117 3.29 -9.98 27.64
N ILE A 118 2.17 -9.25 27.64
CA ILE A 118 2.13 -7.79 27.67
C ILE A 118 1.09 -7.35 28.67
N GLU A 119 1.43 -6.33 29.43
CA GLU A 119 0.54 -5.68 30.37
C GLU A 119 -0.17 -4.51 29.68
N ILE A 120 -1.50 -4.51 29.74
CA ILE A 120 -2.35 -3.48 29.12
C ILE A 120 -3.10 -2.77 30.25
N SER A 121 -2.68 -1.54 30.57
CA SER A 121 -3.31 -0.75 31.63
C SER A 121 -4.77 -0.47 31.33
N PHE A 122 -5.64 -0.49 32.34
CA PHE A 122 -7.03 -0.06 32.21
C PHE A 122 -7.16 1.42 31.82
N SER A 123 -6.12 2.23 32.05
CA SER A 123 -6.06 3.62 31.57
C SER A 123 -5.83 3.72 30.06
N ASN A 124 -5.30 2.69 29.41
CA ASN A 124 -5.02 2.68 27.97
C ASN A 124 -6.29 2.36 27.17
N LEU A 125 -7.29 3.23 27.27
CA LEU A 125 -8.48 3.16 26.44
C LEU A 125 -8.15 3.65 25.02
N LEU A 126 -8.61 2.91 24.01
CA LEU A 126 -8.34 3.23 22.60
C LEU A 126 -8.94 4.58 22.19
N GLU A 127 -10.10 4.95 22.74
CA GLU A 127 -10.76 6.24 22.49
C GLU A 127 -9.89 7.46 22.89
N ASN A 128 -8.94 7.26 23.81
CA ASN A 128 -8.03 8.30 24.30
C ASN A 128 -6.62 8.21 23.65
N SER A 129 -6.46 7.36 22.63
CA SER A 129 -5.14 6.99 22.11
C SER A 129 -4.57 7.93 21.04
N LYS A 130 -5.37 8.86 20.50
CA LYS A 130 -5.03 9.68 19.31
C LYS A 130 -3.60 10.24 19.31
N SER A 131 -3.20 10.92 20.39
CA SER A 131 -1.87 11.55 20.48
C SER A 131 -0.73 10.52 20.54
N SER A 132 -0.95 9.39 21.22
CA SER A 132 0.00 8.28 21.27
C SER A 132 0.13 7.58 19.92
N LEU A 133 -0.98 7.35 19.22
CA LEU A 133 -0.95 6.76 17.87
C LEU A 133 -0.16 7.64 16.89
N ILE A 134 -0.38 8.97 16.90
CA ILE A 134 0.41 9.90 16.08
C ILE A 134 1.90 9.77 16.38
N LYS A 135 2.30 9.80 17.66
CA LYS A 135 3.71 9.64 18.06
C LYS A 135 4.30 8.29 17.62
N ILE A 136 3.52 7.22 17.71
CA ILE A 136 3.94 5.88 17.27
C ILE A 136 4.20 5.88 15.77
N ALA A 137 3.30 6.49 14.99
CA ALA A 137 3.42 6.59 13.54
C ALA A 137 4.57 7.53 13.10
N ASP A 138 4.88 8.54 13.91
CA ASP A 138 5.96 9.51 13.68
C ASP A 138 7.37 9.00 14.01
N ARG A 139 7.50 7.88 14.72
CA ARG A 139 8.80 7.30 15.09
C ARG A 139 9.53 6.61 13.94
N LEU A 140 8.88 6.40 12.78
CA LEU A 140 9.54 5.88 11.59
C LEU A 140 10.27 7.02 10.87
N THR A 141 11.58 6.88 10.71
CA THR A 141 12.39 7.73 9.83
C THR A 141 11.89 7.65 8.39
N GLU A 142 12.16 8.66 7.57
CA GLU A 142 11.87 8.62 6.13
C GLU A 142 12.53 7.42 5.43
N TYR A 143 13.70 6.99 5.93
CA TYR A 143 14.35 5.78 5.46
C TYR A 143 13.52 4.53 5.76
N GLU A 144 13.05 4.36 7.01
CA GLU A 144 12.23 3.22 7.40
C GLU A 144 10.90 3.20 6.65
N LYS A 145 10.24 4.35 6.45
CA LYS A 145 9.01 4.42 5.64
C LYS A 145 9.23 3.94 4.20
N LYS A 146 10.32 4.39 3.56
CA LYS A 146 10.69 3.96 2.21
C LYS A 146 11.06 2.48 2.16
N PHE A 147 11.83 1.98 3.13
CA PHE A 147 12.17 0.57 3.24
C PHE A 147 10.93 -0.31 3.45
N ASN A 148 10.00 0.12 4.30
CA ASN A 148 8.76 -0.60 4.58
C ASN A 148 7.87 -0.72 3.34
N THR A 149 7.94 0.22 2.40
CA THR A 149 7.26 0.12 1.09
C THR A 149 7.70 -1.13 0.31
N PHE A 150 8.98 -1.50 0.39
CA PHE A 150 9.50 -2.73 -0.23
C PHE A 150 9.01 -3.98 0.50
N LEU A 151 9.02 -3.97 1.85
CA LEU A 151 8.47 -5.07 2.65
C LEU A 151 6.99 -5.33 2.33
N PHE A 152 6.19 -4.26 2.16
CA PHE A 152 4.78 -4.39 1.77
C PHE A 152 4.57 -4.95 0.37
N ALA A 153 5.45 -4.60 -0.57
CA ALA A 153 5.37 -5.08 -1.94
C ALA A 153 5.93 -6.51 -2.11
N LYS A 154 6.68 -7.03 -1.13
CA LYS A 154 7.30 -8.37 -1.15
C LYS A 154 6.34 -9.49 -1.59
N PRO A 155 5.08 -9.59 -1.11
CA PRO A 155 4.17 -10.62 -1.59
C PRO A 155 3.94 -10.56 -3.10
N TRP A 156 3.79 -9.37 -3.68
CA TRP A 156 3.64 -9.18 -5.13
C TRP A 156 4.91 -9.53 -5.89
N MET A 157 6.08 -9.14 -5.35
CA MET A 157 7.37 -9.52 -5.92
C MET A 157 7.54 -11.04 -5.99
N LYS A 158 7.16 -11.77 -4.92
CA LYS A 158 7.20 -13.24 -4.90
C LYS A 158 6.28 -13.88 -5.93
N GLN A 159 5.12 -13.27 -6.23
CA GLN A 159 4.25 -13.76 -7.30
C GLN A 159 4.94 -13.73 -8.66
N ILE A 160 5.72 -12.69 -8.94
CA ILE A 160 6.50 -12.59 -10.18
C ILE A 160 7.54 -13.72 -10.24
N ILE A 161 8.23 -14.02 -9.13
CA ILE A 161 9.17 -15.14 -9.03
C ILE A 161 8.46 -16.49 -9.26
N TYR A 162 7.23 -16.65 -8.77
CA TYR A 162 6.43 -17.85 -9.01
C TYR A 162 5.97 -17.98 -10.47
N GLY A 163 6.19 -16.96 -11.30
CA GLY A 163 5.83 -16.92 -12.72
C GLY A 163 4.42 -16.41 -12.97
N ASN A 164 3.81 -15.73 -12.01
CA ASN A 164 2.54 -15.02 -12.18
C ASN A 164 2.81 -13.60 -12.68
N ARG A 165 1.85 -13.00 -13.40
CA ARG A 165 1.95 -11.62 -13.88
C ARG A 165 1.27 -10.67 -12.89
N ILE A 166 1.90 -9.52 -12.64
CA ILE A 166 1.28 -8.43 -11.87
C ILE A 166 0.83 -7.37 -12.87
N VAL A 167 -0.48 -7.11 -12.90
CA VAL A 167 -1.11 -6.15 -13.80
C VAL A 167 -1.74 -5.02 -12.99
N LEU A 168 -1.44 -3.78 -13.37
CA LEU A 168 -2.01 -2.58 -12.78
C LEU A 168 -2.94 -1.91 -13.79
N ASN A 169 -4.24 -1.86 -13.47
CA ASN A 169 -5.20 -1.04 -14.19
C ASN A 169 -5.36 0.31 -13.47
N VAL A 170 -5.33 1.40 -14.24
CA VAL A 170 -5.47 2.75 -13.69
C VAL A 170 -6.51 3.54 -14.47
N GLU A 171 -7.34 4.28 -13.73
CA GLU A 171 -8.28 5.27 -14.23
C GLU A 171 -7.83 6.64 -13.69
N GLU A 172 -7.25 7.49 -14.53
CA GLU A 172 -6.80 8.85 -14.20
C GLU A 172 -7.86 9.86 -14.62
N TRP A 173 -8.27 10.75 -13.70
CA TRP A 173 -9.20 11.84 -14.02
C TRP A 173 -8.45 13.09 -14.48
N ILE A 174 -8.36 13.29 -15.80
CA ILE A 174 -7.45 14.27 -16.43
C ILE A 174 -7.85 15.73 -16.17
N ASN A 175 -9.14 16.00 -15.99
CA ASN A 175 -9.68 17.36 -15.79
C ASN A 175 -9.85 17.75 -14.32
N LYS A 176 -9.30 16.98 -13.37
CA LYS A 176 -9.44 17.24 -11.93
C LYS A 176 -8.09 17.66 -11.34
N SER A 177 -8.01 18.89 -10.83
CA SER A 177 -6.83 19.43 -10.16
C SER A 177 -6.41 18.68 -8.89
N SER A 178 -7.27 17.79 -8.37
CA SER A 178 -6.95 16.92 -7.24
C SER A 178 -5.97 15.81 -7.57
N GLY A 179 -5.70 15.51 -8.85
CA GLY A 179 -4.91 14.33 -9.26
C GLY A 179 -5.58 13.04 -8.79
N ARG A 180 -6.87 12.87 -9.09
CA ARG A 180 -7.66 11.71 -8.64
C ARG A 180 -7.39 10.53 -9.56
N GLY A 181 -7.08 9.36 -8.99
CA GLY A 181 -6.95 8.13 -9.76
C GLY A 181 -7.45 6.90 -9.01
N THR A 182 -7.99 5.94 -9.75
CA THR A 182 -8.37 4.63 -9.23
C THR A 182 -7.37 3.59 -9.72
N PHE A 183 -6.77 2.86 -8.79
CA PHE A 183 -5.69 1.91 -9.04
C PHE A 183 -6.15 0.52 -8.64
N LYS A 184 -6.08 -0.41 -9.59
CA LYS A 184 -6.53 -1.79 -9.43
C LYS A 184 -5.37 -2.71 -9.76
N LEU A 185 -4.79 -3.34 -8.73
CA LEU A 185 -3.70 -4.30 -8.90
C LEU A 185 -4.27 -5.72 -8.95
N LYS A 186 -3.86 -6.47 -9.95
CA LYS A 186 -4.27 -7.85 -10.21
C LYS A 186 -3.07 -8.77 -10.30
N ILE A 187 -3.23 -9.98 -9.79
CA ILE A 187 -2.32 -11.10 -10.07
C ILE A 187 -3.01 -11.95 -11.11
N ILE A 188 -2.32 -12.25 -12.21
CA ILE A 188 -2.76 -13.22 -13.21
C ILE A 188 -1.86 -14.45 -13.08
N ASP A 189 -2.46 -15.59 -12.76
CA ASP A 189 -1.73 -16.85 -12.65
C ASP A 189 -1.32 -17.40 -14.03
N LYS A 190 -0.52 -18.48 -14.03
CA LYS A 190 -0.07 -19.15 -15.26
C LYS A 190 -1.20 -19.72 -16.13
N ASN A 191 -2.37 -19.96 -15.54
CA ASN A 191 -3.54 -20.49 -16.23
C ASN A 191 -4.44 -19.35 -16.76
N GLY A 192 -4.09 -18.09 -16.51
CA GLY A 192 -4.85 -16.91 -16.92
C GLY A 192 -5.95 -16.50 -15.95
N ASN A 193 -6.07 -17.13 -14.77
CA ASN A 193 -7.03 -16.68 -13.76
C ASN A 193 -6.51 -15.41 -13.10
N ASP A 194 -7.38 -14.40 -12.97
CA ASP A 194 -7.05 -13.17 -12.28
C ASP A 194 -7.59 -13.14 -10.84
N ARG A 195 -6.81 -12.55 -9.94
CA ARG A 195 -7.24 -12.18 -8.60
C ARG A 195 -6.89 -10.72 -8.35
N GLN A 196 -7.91 -9.90 -8.11
CA GLN A 196 -7.69 -8.54 -7.66
C GLN A 196 -7.15 -8.55 -6.22
N VAL A 197 -6.06 -7.84 -5.99
CA VAL A 197 -5.39 -7.77 -4.68
C VAL A 197 -5.34 -6.35 -4.11
N VAL A 198 -5.52 -5.34 -4.96
CA VAL A 198 -5.70 -3.95 -4.53
C VAL A 198 -6.78 -3.30 -5.38
N ASN A 199 -7.65 -2.53 -4.73
CA ASN A 199 -8.58 -1.61 -5.39
C ASN A 199 -8.71 -0.36 -4.52
N SER A 200 -7.97 0.68 -4.88
CA SER A 200 -7.86 1.89 -4.07
C SER A 200 -8.07 3.11 -4.95
N THR A 201 -8.85 4.06 -4.43
CA THR A 201 -8.93 5.41 -5.02
C THR A 201 -8.04 6.34 -4.23
N PHE A 202 -7.11 6.98 -4.92
CA PHE A 202 -6.22 7.98 -4.37
C PHE A 202 -6.62 9.37 -4.86
N ILE A 203 -6.42 10.35 -3.98
CA ILE A 203 -6.57 11.78 -4.25
C ILE A 203 -5.33 12.50 -3.71
N GLY A 204 -4.99 13.65 -4.28
CA GLY A 204 -3.91 14.49 -3.78
C GLY A 204 -2.60 14.38 -4.55
N PHE A 205 -2.57 13.77 -5.74
CA PHE A 205 -1.39 13.80 -6.60
C PHE A 205 -1.18 15.17 -7.28
N GLY A 206 -2.15 16.08 -7.19
CA GLY A 206 -2.07 17.43 -7.77
C GLY A 206 -1.95 17.39 -9.29
N THR A 207 -1.02 18.16 -9.84
CA THR A 207 -0.75 18.26 -11.28
C THR A 207 0.40 17.36 -11.73
N LYS A 208 0.81 16.40 -10.89
CA LYS A 208 1.94 15.54 -11.19
C LYS A 208 1.58 14.55 -12.31
N PRO A 209 2.43 14.38 -13.33
CA PRO A 209 2.21 13.39 -14.39
C PRO A 209 2.13 11.95 -13.85
N TYR A 210 1.16 11.18 -14.35
CA TYR A 210 0.91 9.82 -13.87
C TYR A 210 2.06 8.84 -14.13
N ASN A 211 2.82 9.03 -15.21
CA ASN A 211 4.04 8.26 -15.46
C ASN A 211 5.06 8.37 -14.30
N GLN A 212 5.17 9.53 -13.65
CA GLN A 212 6.01 9.72 -12.46
C GLN A 212 5.35 9.11 -11.22
N ILE A 213 4.03 9.28 -11.06
CA ILE A 213 3.28 8.71 -9.93
C ILE A 213 3.42 7.18 -9.91
N PHE A 214 3.37 6.50 -11.05
CA PHE A 214 3.54 5.05 -11.12
C PHE A 214 4.90 4.61 -10.58
N GLN A 215 5.98 5.31 -10.94
CA GLN A 215 7.33 5.00 -10.48
C GLN A 215 7.48 5.22 -8.97
N GLU A 216 6.81 6.24 -8.42
CA GLU A 216 6.87 6.54 -6.98
C GLU A 216 5.99 5.64 -6.12
N LEU A 217 4.86 5.18 -6.66
CA LEU A 217 3.98 4.21 -5.98
C LEU A 217 4.56 2.80 -6.02
N PHE A 218 5.29 2.44 -7.08
CA PHE A 218 5.87 1.12 -7.27
C PHE A 218 7.38 1.21 -7.56
N PRO A 219 8.20 1.73 -6.62
CA PRO A 219 9.63 1.95 -6.83
C PRO A 219 10.44 0.64 -6.96
N TRP A 220 9.82 -0.48 -6.61
CA TRP A 220 10.36 -1.83 -6.79
C TRP A 220 10.11 -2.39 -8.20
N ALA A 221 9.20 -1.78 -8.96
CA ALA A 221 8.76 -2.31 -10.24
C ALA A 221 9.52 -1.65 -11.40
N PHE A 222 9.87 -2.46 -12.39
CA PHE A 222 10.03 -1.99 -13.75
C PHE A 222 8.65 -2.02 -14.41
N ILE A 223 8.19 -0.87 -14.89
CA ILE A 223 6.80 -0.68 -15.33
C ILE A 223 6.76 -0.50 -16.85
N THR A 224 5.96 -1.30 -17.52
CA THR A 224 5.70 -1.21 -18.97
C THR A 224 4.21 -1.26 -19.25
N ILE A 225 3.79 -0.88 -20.45
CA ILE A 225 2.42 -1.16 -20.90
C ILE A 225 2.22 -2.67 -21.10
N ASP A 226 0.99 -3.15 -20.98
CA ASP A 226 0.64 -4.49 -21.45
C ASP A 226 0.52 -4.50 -22.98
N TYR A 227 1.64 -4.69 -23.68
CA TYR A 227 1.72 -4.60 -25.15
C TYR A 227 0.65 -5.44 -25.86
N ASN A 228 0.39 -6.66 -25.37
CA ASN A 228 -0.62 -7.54 -25.94
C ASN A 228 -2.04 -6.99 -25.77
N TYR A 229 -2.31 -6.34 -24.64
CA TYR A 229 -3.59 -5.68 -24.38
C TYR A 229 -3.76 -4.42 -25.25
N TYR A 230 -2.68 -3.66 -25.46
CA TYR A 230 -2.69 -2.41 -26.21
C TYR A 230 -2.83 -2.64 -27.73
N LYS A 231 -2.41 -3.80 -28.23
CA LYS A 231 -2.34 -4.11 -29.67
C LYS A 231 -3.63 -3.79 -30.44
N ASP A 232 -4.79 -4.12 -29.89
CA ASP A 232 -6.08 -3.89 -30.55
C ASP A 232 -6.42 -2.39 -30.59
N TYR A 233 -6.17 -1.68 -29.49
CA TYR A 233 -6.36 -0.22 -29.40
C TYR A 233 -5.41 0.53 -30.33
N ASP A 234 -4.12 0.17 -30.32
CA ASP A 234 -3.10 0.76 -31.18
C ASP A 234 -3.44 0.51 -32.67
N SER A 235 -3.97 -0.66 -33.02
CA SER A 235 -4.37 -0.98 -34.39
C SER A 235 -5.54 -0.10 -34.86
N ILE A 236 -6.52 0.15 -33.99
CA ILE A 236 -7.65 1.05 -34.25
C ILE A 236 -7.14 2.49 -34.43
N ALA A 237 -6.33 2.99 -33.49
CA ALA A 237 -5.70 4.30 -33.54
C ALA A 237 -4.91 4.51 -34.85
N MET A 238 -4.15 3.50 -35.28
CA MET A 238 -3.41 3.55 -36.54
C MET A 238 -4.28 3.55 -37.78
N ARG A 239 -5.38 2.78 -37.79
CA ARG A 239 -6.33 2.72 -38.91
C ARG A 239 -7.09 4.04 -39.06
N ASP A 240 -7.54 4.60 -37.94
CA ASP A 240 -8.40 5.78 -37.92
C ASP A 240 -7.58 7.08 -37.88
N ASN A 241 -6.25 6.96 -37.75
CA ASN A 241 -5.30 8.06 -37.60
C ASN A 241 -5.69 9.00 -36.44
N ASP A 242 -6.14 8.39 -35.35
CA ASP A 242 -6.53 9.02 -34.10
C ASP A 242 -5.58 8.55 -33.00
N TYR A 243 -4.76 9.47 -32.49
CA TYR A 243 -3.72 9.19 -31.51
C TYR A 243 -3.99 9.85 -30.16
N GLU A 244 -5.23 10.28 -29.88
CA GLU A 244 -5.58 11.04 -28.67
C GLU A 244 -4.98 10.43 -27.38
N ALA A 245 -5.14 9.12 -27.20
CA ALA A 245 -4.59 8.43 -26.03
C ALA A 245 -3.05 8.43 -25.98
N ALA A 246 -2.37 8.25 -27.11
CA ALA A 246 -0.92 8.28 -27.14
C ALA A 246 -0.37 9.70 -26.97
N GLU A 247 -1.03 10.69 -27.58
CA GLU A 247 -0.70 12.12 -27.52
C GLU A 247 -0.71 12.65 -26.09
N TYR A 248 -1.61 12.12 -25.24
CA TYR A 248 -1.74 12.48 -23.82
C TYR A 248 -0.40 12.47 -23.06
N THR A 249 0.48 11.51 -23.37
CA THR A 249 1.81 11.40 -22.75
C THR A 249 2.96 11.69 -23.73
N TYR A 250 2.72 11.56 -25.03
CA TYR A 250 3.76 11.65 -26.05
C TYR A 250 4.45 13.02 -26.02
N PHE A 251 3.68 14.11 -26.05
CA PHE A 251 4.23 15.46 -26.14
C PHE A 251 5.16 15.79 -24.97
N ASP A 252 4.73 15.48 -23.75
CA ASP A 252 5.56 15.66 -22.55
C ASP A 252 6.80 14.75 -22.59
N SER A 253 6.65 13.49 -23.03
CA SER A 253 7.75 12.53 -23.07
C SER A 253 8.87 12.89 -24.05
N VAL A 254 8.53 13.58 -25.14
CA VAL A 254 9.49 14.01 -26.17
C VAL A 254 9.95 15.46 -25.97
N GLY A 255 9.53 16.13 -24.89
CA GLY A 255 9.90 17.52 -24.61
C GLY A 255 9.31 18.51 -25.60
N ALA A 256 8.11 18.23 -26.12
CA ALA A 256 7.39 19.17 -26.99
C ALA A 256 6.98 20.43 -26.22
N VAL A 257 6.94 21.56 -26.92
CA VAL A 257 6.52 22.85 -26.36
C VAL A 257 5.20 23.25 -26.99
N PHE A 258 4.24 23.69 -26.18
CA PHE A 258 2.98 24.20 -26.69
C PHE A 258 3.12 25.63 -27.20
N ASP A 259 2.83 25.85 -28.48
CA ASP A 259 2.78 27.18 -29.09
C ASP A 259 1.37 27.76 -28.98
N MET A 260 1.22 28.81 -28.17
CA MET A 260 -0.06 29.48 -27.95
C MET A 260 -0.56 30.27 -29.17
N SER A 261 0.32 30.67 -30.10
CA SER A 261 -0.07 31.43 -31.28
C SER A 261 -0.69 30.56 -32.36
N GLU A 262 -0.20 29.32 -32.48
CA GLU A 262 -0.68 28.35 -33.46
C GLU A 262 -1.55 27.25 -32.84
N PHE A 263 -1.77 27.29 -31.52
CA PHE A 263 -2.52 26.30 -30.74
C PHE A 263 -2.10 24.86 -31.03
N LYS A 264 -0.79 24.62 -31.10
CA LYS A 264 -0.23 23.30 -31.43
C LYS A 264 1.04 23.00 -30.66
N TYR A 265 1.33 21.70 -30.48
CA TYR A 265 2.60 21.25 -29.94
C TYR A 265 3.70 21.30 -31.02
N ILE A 266 4.82 21.90 -30.68
CA ILE A 266 6.06 21.88 -31.45
C ILE A 266 6.93 20.75 -30.90
N VAL A 267 7.03 19.67 -31.66
CA VAL A 267 7.84 18.49 -31.34
C VAL A 267 9.28 18.71 -31.80
N PRO A 268 10.31 18.37 -30.97
CA PRO A 268 11.71 18.46 -31.39
C PRO A 268 12.01 17.64 -32.65
N LYS A 269 12.92 18.12 -33.49
CA LYS A 269 13.21 17.50 -34.80
C LYS A 269 13.80 16.08 -34.69
N ASP A 270 14.49 15.81 -33.58
CA ASP A 270 15.13 14.54 -33.24
C ASP A 270 14.18 13.58 -32.51
N ALA A 271 12.97 14.02 -32.14
CA ALA A 271 11.98 13.16 -31.50
C ALA A 271 11.51 12.05 -32.43
N LEU A 272 11.27 10.86 -31.86
CA LEU A 272 10.66 9.76 -32.59
C LEU A 272 9.23 10.11 -33.00
N PRO A 273 8.82 9.84 -34.26
CA PRO A 273 7.42 9.96 -34.65
C PRO A 273 6.50 9.12 -33.76
N ILE A 274 5.31 9.63 -33.42
CA ILE A 274 4.40 9.00 -32.45
C ILE A 274 4.15 7.51 -32.73
N LYS A 275 3.96 7.12 -33.99
CA LYS A 275 3.74 5.70 -34.37
C LYS A 275 4.93 4.80 -34.00
N LYS A 276 6.16 5.31 -34.12
CA LYS A 276 7.38 4.57 -33.72
C LYS A 276 7.56 4.60 -32.21
N TRP A 277 7.25 5.72 -31.58
CA TRP A 277 7.30 5.87 -30.13
C TRP A 277 6.35 4.90 -29.42
N MET A 278 5.12 4.72 -29.93
CA MET A 278 4.13 3.77 -29.38
C MET A 278 4.60 2.31 -29.38
N CYS A 279 5.55 1.94 -30.25
CA CYS A 279 6.06 0.58 -30.34
C CYS A 279 6.94 0.15 -29.15
N ASP A 280 7.46 1.10 -28.38
CA ASP A 280 8.26 0.81 -27.19
C ASP A 280 7.36 0.60 -25.98
N PRO A 281 7.34 -0.58 -25.35
CA PRO A 281 6.54 -0.85 -24.17
C PRO A 281 6.91 -0.01 -22.94
N CYS A 282 8.11 0.59 -22.92
CA CYS A 282 8.56 1.49 -21.86
C CYS A 282 7.87 2.86 -21.92
N ASN A 283 7.27 3.21 -23.06
CA ASN A 283 6.50 4.43 -23.23
C ASN A 283 5.11 4.29 -22.62
N ILE A 284 5.07 4.49 -21.30
CA ILE A 284 3.85 4.45 -20.49
C ILE A 284 2.89 5.53 -20.98
N ARG A 285 1.72 5.08 -21.45
CA ARG A 285 0.63 5.89 -21.98
C ARG A 285 -0.72 5.22 -21.74
N PRO A 286 -1.84 5.96 -21.76
CA PRO A 286 -3.15 5.33 -21.74
C PRO A 286 -3.42 4.60 -23.06
N TYR A 287 -4.21 3.53 -23.00
CA TYR A 287 -4.72 2.86 -24.20
C TYR A 287 -5.99 3.51 -24.75
N SER A 288 -6.67 4.33 -23.93
CA SER A 288 -7.92 5.01 -24.31
C SER A 288 -8.17 6.22 -23.40
N ILE A 289 -8.84 7.24 -23.95
CA ILE A 289 -9.43 8.35 -23.21
C ILE A 289 -10.96 8.21 -23.24
N GLY A 290 -11.57 7.97 -22.08
CA GLY A 290 -13.02 7.87 -21.93
C GLY A 290 -13.67 9.24 -21.83
N GLY A 291 -14.50 9.58 -22.81
CA GLY A 291 -15.33 10.79 -22.79
C GLY A 291 -14.56 12.10 -22.65
N GLY A 292 -13.26 12.12 -23.00
CA GLY A 292 -12.38 13.27 -22.80
C GLY A 292 -12.09 13.60 -21.32
N GLU A 293 -12.39 12.69 -20.39
CA GLU A 293 -12.28 12.95 -18.94
C GLU A 293 -11.41 11.95 -18.20
N VAL A 294 -11.30 10.71 -18.69
CA VAL A 294 -10.62 9.63 -17.98
C VAL A 294 -9.60 8.93 -18.86
N ALA A 295 -8.33 8.97 -18.47
CA ALA A 295 -7.27 8.22 -19.14
C ALA A 295 -7.16 6.81 -18.52
N PHE A 296 -7.21 5.78 -19.37
CA PHE A 296 -7.17 4.38 -18.95
C PHE A 296 -5.82 3.74 -19.25
N TYR A 297 -5.22 3.11 -18.25
CA TYR A 297 -3.93 2.43 -18.37
C TYR A 297 -4.06 0.95 -18.03
N GLN A 298 -3.29 0.12 -18.73
CA GLN A 298 -3.03 -1.26 -18.33
C GLN A 298 -1.54 -1.55 -18.38
N LEU A 299 -0.94 -1.70 -17.21
CA LEU A 299 0.50 -1.76 -17.03
C LEU A 299 0.92 -3.12 -16.46
N ILE A 300 2.10 -3.59 -16.86
CA ILE A 300 2.77 -4.76 -16.30
C ILE A 300 3.85 -4.27 -15.33
N LEU A 301 3.88 -4.86 -14.14
CA LEU A 301 4.92 -4.62 -13.13
C LEU A 301 5.85 -5.83 -13.09
N GLU A 302 7.13 -5.60 -13.36
CA GLU A 302 8.20 -6.59 -13.30
C GLU A 302 9.22 -6.24 -12.22
N LEU A 303 10.09 -7.18 -11.82
CA LEU A 303 11.14 -6.89 -10.83
C LEU A 303 12.25 -6.05 -11.45
N ASN A 304 12.46 -4.85 -10.92
CA ASN A 304 13.69 -4.10 -11.20
C ASN A 304 14.86 -4.62 -10.36
N ASP A 305 16.06 -4.08 -10.60
CA ASP A 305 17.27 -4.56 -9.92
C ASP A 305 17.29 -4.23 -8.41
N VAL A 306 16.65 -3.13 -8.00
CA VAL A 306 16.49 -2.78 -6.57
C VAL A 306 15.61 -3.81 -5.87
N ALA A 307 14.51 -4.24 -6.47
CA ALA A 307 13.64 -5.28 -5.92
C ALA A 307 14.35 -6.63 -5.81
N LYS A 308 15.12 -7.03 -6.83
CA LYS A 308 15.92 -8.27 -6.78
C LYS A 308 16.93 -8.21 -5.62
N ALA A 309 17.66 -7.10 -5.49
CA ALA A 309 18.61 -6.90 -4.40
C ALA A 309 17.93 -6.90 -3.02
N PHE A 310 16.76 -6.26 -2.91
CA PHE A 310 15.96 -6.25 -1.69
C PHE A 310 15.54 -7.66 -1.25
N LEU A 311 15.06 -8.50 -2.18
CA LEU A 311 14.66 -9.87 -1.86
C LEU A 311 15.86 -10.71 -1.40
N ILE A 312 17.02 -10.57 -2.04
CA ILE A 312 18.26 -11.26 -1.62
C ILE A 312 18.65 -10.84 -0.20
N LEU A 313 18.62 -9.53 0.08
CA LEU A 313 18.97 -9.00 1.40
C LEU A 313 17.98 -9.46 2.47
N ASP A 314 16.68 -9.41 2.17
CA ASP A 314 15.63 -9.84 3.07
C ASP A 314 15.72 -11.34 3.39
N ASP A 315 15.98 -12.19 2.40
CA ASP A 315 16.20 -13.63 2.62
C ASP A 315 17.46 -13.84 3.49
N PHE A 316 18.57 -13.15 3.20
CA PHE A 316 19.80 -13.23 4.03
C PHE A 316 19.55 -12.83 5.49
N ILE A 317 18.86 -11.70 5.73
CA ILE A 317 18.55 -11.21 7.07
C ILE A 317 17.68 -12.21 7.85
N ASN A 318 16.71 -12.84 7.18
CA ASN A 318 15.80 -13.78 7.82
C ASN A 318 16.42 -15.17 8.07
N GLU A 319 17.41 -15.58 7.27
CA GLU A 319 18.03 -16.91 7.35
C GLU A 319 19.37 -16.92 8.10
N THR A 320 19.97 -15.75 8.35
CA THR A 320 21.30 -15.63 8.97
C THR A 320 21.23 -14.96 10.34
N ASN A 321 21.75 -15.62 11.36
CA ASN A 321 21.96 -14.99 12.67
C ASN A 321 23.27 -14.18 12.66
N PHE A 322 23.19 -12.88 12.87
CA PHE A 322 24.36 -12.02 13.09
C PHE A 322 24.24 -11.22 14.38
N TYR A 323 25.37 -10.91 15.02
CA TYR A 323 25.40 -10.10 16.23
C TYR A 323 25.03 -8.66 15.91
N THR A 324 24.03 -8.12 16.60
CA THR A 324 23.75 -6.68 16.61
C THR A 324 24.48 -6.04 17.79
N LEU A 325 25.38 -5.10 17.54
CA LEU A 325 25.93 -4.26 18.61
C LEU A 325 24.78 -3.42 19.15
N LEU A 326 24.49 -3.56 20.45
CA LEU A 326 23.52 -2.70 21.13
C LEU A 326 24.10 -1.29 21.16
N SER A 327 23.51 -0.37 20.40
CA SER A 327 23.75 1.08 20.48
C SER A 327 22.91 1.71 21.56
#